data_AF-A0A6M0CBU5-F1
#
_entry.id   AF-A0A6M0CBU5-F1
#
_cell.length_a   1.000
_cell.length_b   1.000
_cell.length_c   1.000
_cell.angle_alpha   90.00
_cell.angle_beta   90.00
_cell.angle_gamma   90.00
#
_symmetry.space_group_name_H-M   'P 1'
#
loop_
_entity.id
_entity.type
_entity.pdbx_description
1 polymer ?
#
loop_
_entity_poly.entity_id
_entity_poly.type
_entity_poly.pdbx_seq_one_letter_code
_entity_poly.pdbx_strand_id
1 'polypeptide(L)' 'MSTTLTIASDSLPGSYWEWQGHSIYYVRAGESHPKGHPIVLIHGFGASTDHWRKNAIALSADFE' A
#
# COMPACT_ATOMS: atom_id res chain seq x y z
N MET A 1 -9.75 -0.24 -34.62
CA MET A 1 -9.40 -0.99 -33.41
C MET A 1 -9.01 0.03 -32.35
N SER A 2 -9.97 0.54 -31.57
CA SER A 2 -9.69 1.55 -30.54
C SER A 2 -9.20 0.84 -29.28
N THR A 3 -7.95 1.09 -28.90
CA THR A 3 -7.35 0.55 -27.68
C THR A 3 -7.91 1.32 -26.48
N THR A 4 -8.83 0.73 -25.73
CA THR A 4 -9.27 1.24 -24.43
C THR A 4 -8.10 1.14 -23.46
N LEU A 5 -7.50 2.28 -23.13
CA LEU A 5 -6.52 2.37 -22.04
C LEU A 5 -7.28 2.25 -20.72
N THR A 6 -7.25 1.07 -20.11
CA THR A 6 -7.62 0.92 -18.70
C THR A 6 -6.59 1.70 -17.88
N ILE A 7 -6.97 2.89 -17.43
CA ILE A 7 -6.18 3.62 -16.43
C ILE A 7 -6.31 2.80 -15.15
N ALA A 8 -5.32 1.97 -14.86
CA ALA A 8 -5.22 1.33 -13.56
C ALA A 8 -5.15 2.43 -12.51
N SER A 9 -6.08 2.46 -11.58
CA SER A 9 -5.94 3.31 -10.40
C SER A 9 -4.75 2.77 -9.60
N ASP A 10 -3.58 3.42 -9.61
CA ASP A 10 -2.44 3.00 -8.76
C ASP A 10 -2.71 3.15 -7.23
N SER A 11 -3.97 3.35 -6.81
CA SER A 11 -4.34 3.32 -5.40
C SER A 11 -4.38 1.87 -4.96
N LEU A 12 -3.49 1.51 -4.04
CA LEU A 12 -3.52 0.22 -3.38
C LEU A 12 -4.83 0.08 -2.60
N PRO A 13 -5.47 -1.12 -2.61
CA PRO A 13 -6.67 -1.33 -1.83
C PRO A 13 -6.35 -1.16 -0.34
N GLY A 14 -7.14 -0.34 0.32
CA GLY A 14 -7.04 -0.11 1.75
C GLY A 14 -7.80 -1.15 2.56
N SER A 15 -7.43 -1.28 3.82
CA SER A 15 -8.11 -2.08 4.83
C SER A 15 -8.07 -1.38 6.17
N TYR A 16 -8.81 -1.90 7.14
CA TYR A 16 -8.90 -1.33 8.48
C TYR A 16 -8.45 -2.35 9.52
N TRP A 17 -7.68 -1.89 10.49
CA TRP A 17 -7.30 -2.64 11.67
C TRP A 17 -7.95 -2.01 12.89
N GLU A 18 -8.69 -2.82 13.66
CA GLU A 18 -9.27 -2.37 14.92
C GLU A 18 -8.25 -2.45 16.05
N TRP A 19 -7.96 -1.32 16.68
CA TRP A 19 -7.07 -1.22 17.83
C TRP A 19 -7.70 -0.39 18.94
N GLN A 20 -7.98 -1.03 20.08
CA GLN A 20 -8.62 -0.41 21.24
C GLN A 20 -9.93 0.35 20.93
N GLY A 21 -10.72 -0.16 19.98
CA GLY A 21 -11.98 0.48 19.55
C GLY A 21 -11.80 1.61 18.53
N HIS A 22 -10.57 1.81 18.02
CA HIS A 22 -10.28 2.73 16.93
C HIS A 22 -10.01 1.97 15.63
N SER A 23 -10.64 2.40 14.55
CA SER A 23 -10.41 1.88 13.21
C SER A 23 -9.20 2.59 12.58
N ILE A 24 -8.13 1.84 12.32
CA ILE A 24 -6.88 2.33 11.75
C ILE A 24 -6.82 1.91 10.28
N TYR A 25 -6.88 2.90 9.38
CA TYR A 25 -6.74 2.67 7.95
C TYR A 25 -5.29 2.36 7.58
N TYR A 26 -5.07 1.34 6.76
CA TYR A 26 -3.77 0.99 6.20
C TYR A 26 -3.89 0.47 4.77
N VAL A 27 -2.77 0.46 4.05
CA VAL A 27 -2.63 -0.16 2.72
C VAL A 27 -1.56 -1.24 2.80
N ARG A 28 -1.73 -2.31 2.03
CA ARG A 28 -0.74 -3.38 1.87
C ARG A 28 -0.35 -3.52 0.40
N ALA A 29 0.93 -3.70 0.14
CA ALA A 29 1.50 -4.04 -1.16
C ALA A 29 2.52 -5.17 -0.96
N GLY A 30 2.72 -6.00 -1.99
CA GLY A 30 3.58 -7.17 -1.92
C GLY A 30 2.84 -8.47 -1.59
N GLU A 31 3.47 -9.59 -1.91
CA GLU A 31 2.98 -10.94 -1.63
C GLU A 31 3.93 -11.65 -0.68
N SER A 32 3.41 -12.12 0.46
CA SER A 32 4.24 -12.77 1.48
C SER A 32 5.07 -13.91 0.90
N HIS A 33 6.39 -13.76 0.96
CA HIS A 33 7.33 -14.79 0.54
C HIS A 33 8.28 -15.21 1.68
N PRO A 34 8.75 -16.48 1.71
CA PRO A 34 9.56 -17.00 2.82
C PRO A 34 10.88 -16.26 3.11
N LYS A 35 11.36 -15.46 2.16
CA LYS A 35 12.58 -14.64 2.28
C LYS A 35 12.29 -13.13 2.30
N GLY A 36 11.05 -12.74 2.06
CA GLY A 36 10.61 -11.35 2.08
C GLY A 36 10.51 -10.86 3.52
N HIS A 37 11.08 -9.68 3.79
CA HIS A 37 10.94 -9.04 5.09
C HIS A 37 9.88 -7.95 4.99
N PRO A 38 8.91 -7.87 5.91
CA PRO A 38 7.93 -6.81 5.89
C PRO A 38 8.58 -5.46 6.21
N ILE A 39 8.16 -4.41 5.51
CA ILE A 39 8.52 -3.02 5.81
C ILE A 39 7.26 -2.26 6.20
N VAL A 40 7.35 -1.46 7.27
CA VAL A 40 6.27 -0.57 7.70
C VAL A 40 6.62 0.87 7.33
N LEU A 41 5.77 1.50 6.54
CA LEU A 41 5.90 2.90 6.15
C LEU A 41 4.96 3.77 7.01
N ILE A 42 5.53 4.66 7.81
CA ILE A 42 4.78 5.57 8.69
C ILE A 42 4.87 6.98 8.11
N HIS A 43 3.74 7.66 7.95
CA HIS A 43 3.71 9.04 7.46
C HIS A 43 3.79 10.06 8.61
N GLY A 44 4.14 11.30 8.27
CA GLY A 44 4.16 12.43 9.22
C GLY A 44 2.82 13.15 9.35
N PHE A 45 2.83 14.27 10.08
CA PHE A 45 1.66 15.14 10.25
C PHE A 45 1.14 15.69 8.91
N GLY A 46 -0.18 15.67 8.72
CA GLY A 46 -0.83 16.20 7.51
C GLY A 46 -0.75 15.32 6.26
N ALA A 47 -0.23 14.09 6.39
CA ALA A 47 -0.16 13.10 5.31
C ALA A 47 -1.11 11.93 5.54
N SER A 48 -1.28 11.10 4.51
CA SER A 48 -2.00 9.81 4.54
C SER A 48 -1.12 8.71 3.93
N THR A 49 -1.64 7.49 3.84
CA THR A 49 -0.97 6.35 3.15
C THR A 49 -0.57 6.66 1.72
N ASP A 50 -1.33 7.53 1.02
CA ASP A 50 -1.06 7.89 -0.37
C ASP A 50 0.26 8.63 -0.57
N HIS A 51 0.80 9.26 0.48
CA HIS A 51 2.12 9.87 0.46
C HIS A 51 3.21 8.86 0.04
N TRP A 52 3.01 7.58 0.37
CA TRP A 52 3.94 6.50 0.09
C TRP A 52 3.61 5.69 -1.16
N ARG A 53 2.54 5.98 -1.91
CA ARG A 53 2.06 5.15 -3.03
C ARG A 53 3.15 4.70 -4.00
N LYS A 54 4.02 5.62 -4.43
CA LYS A 54 5.13 5.30 -5.34
C LYS A 54 6.21 4.44 -4.69
N ASN A 55 6.53 4.71 -3.43
CA ASN A 55 7.50 3.93 -2.66
C ASN A 55 6.98 2.52 -2.37
N ALA A 56 5.72 2.39 -1.95
CA ALA A 56 5.09 1.12 -1.66
C ALA A 56 5.08 0.19 -2.88
N ILE A 57 4.72 0.72 -4.06
CA ILE A 57 4.76 -0.04 -5.32
C ILE A 57 6.20 -0.50 -5.63
N ALA A 58 7.19 0.40 -5.53
CA ALA A 58 8.58 0.04 -5.82
C ALA A 58 9.15 -0.99 -4.84
N LEU A 59 8.90 -0.82 -3.54
CA LEU A 59 9.40 -1.71 -2.48
C LEU A 59 8.72 -3.08 -2.51
N SER A 60 7.47 -3.17 -2.96
CA SER A 60 6.76 -4.45 -3.05
C SER A 60 7.35 -5.48 -4.02
N ALA A 61 8.33 -5.09 -4.84
CA ALA A 61 9.08 -6.01 -5.68
C ALA A 61 10.07 -6.87 -4.86
N ASP A 62 10.58 -6.32 -3.76
CA ASP A 62 11.66 -6.92 -2.96
C ASP A 62 11.24 -7.25 -1.52
N PHE A 63 10.14 -6.65 -1.04
CA PHE A 63 9.68 -6.70 0.36
C PHE A 63 8.22 -7.14 0.49
N GLU A 64 7.99 -7.86 1.60
CA GLU A 64 6.92 -8.83 1.87
C GLU A 64 6.47 -9.68 0.68
#